data_AF-J7R5F8-F1
#
_entry.id   AF-J7R5F8-F1
#
_cell.length_a   1.000
_cell.length_b   1.000
_cell.length_c   1.000
_cell.angle_alpha   90.00
_cell.angle_beta   90.00
_cell.angle_gamma   90.00
#
_symmetry.space_group_name_H-M   'P 1'
#
loop_
_entity.id
_entity.type
_entity.pdbx_description
1 polymer ?
#
loop_
_entity_poly.entity_id
_entity_poly.type
_entity_poly.pdbx_seq_one_letter_code
_entity_poly.pdbx_strand_id
1 'polypeptide(L)'
;MNGVVAVTLLFVVLGKVFQFYPNVVDAICARIFGPANARAVRELRTSLAEYAALKEKNMGVSAQDEYTKWTLNNRKLDKLNKRIDSLKQEVRSANDGRASRFKHAKLVLLTVPFTLFKLWFGKHVVYTLRSPKYFPSLVRAVWDQGFLFYAMLPLQWLKGRSVAMGHVNVSLGVWCWALSSVLATVEFVVKTLWFTPAVPNPAKRNTSTSTSL
;
A
#
# COMPACT_ATOMS: atom_id res chain seq x y z
N MET A 1 -18.11 13.68 -25.41
CA MET A 1 -17.88 14.05 -23.99
C MET A 1 -17.83 12.85 -23.04
N ASN A 2 -18.70 11.85 -23.16
CA ASN A 2 -18.85 10.81 -22.12
C ASN A 2 -17.72 9.76 -22.07
N GLY A 3 -17.06 9.45 -23.19
CA GLY A 3 -16.06 8.37 -23.25
C GLY A 3 -14.79 8.65 -22.42
N VAL A 4 -14.24 9.86 -22.48
CA VAL A 4 -13.02 10.24 -21.74
C VAL A 4 -13.27 10.21 -20.24
N VAL A 5 -14.42 10.71 -19.79
CA VAL A 5 -14.83 10.68 -18.38
C VAL A 5 -15.08 9.24 -17.92
N ALA A 6 -15.72 8.40 -18.73
CA ALA A 6 -15.95 6.99 -18.42
C ALA A 6 -14.63 6.20 -18.27
N VAL A 7 -13.68 6.39 -19.20
CA VAL A 7 -12.35 5.78 -19.12
C VAL A 7 -11.60 6.24 -17.88
N THR A 8 -11.69 7.52 -17.54
CA THR A 8 -11.10 8.08 -16.32
C THR A 8 -11.68 7.43 -15.06
N LEU A 9 -13.00 7.34 -14.97
CA LEU A 9 -13.69 6.69 -13.86
C LEU A 9 -13.28 5.21 -13.74
N LEU A 10 -13.18 4.51 -14.87
CA LEU A 10 -12.71 3.13 -14.90
C LEU A 10 -11.30 3.00 -14.31
N PHE A 11 -10.36 3.86 -14.70
CA PHE A 11 -9.01 3.84 -14.11
C PHE A 11 -9.00 4.14 -12.60
N VAL A 12 -9.82 5.09 -12.15
CA VAL A 12 -9.92 5.44 -10.72
C VAL A 12 -10.51 4.28 -9.92
N VAL A 13 -11.60 3.67 -10.41
CA VAL A 13 -12.25 2.52 -9.78
C VAL A 13 -11.32 1.33 -9.75
N LEU A 14 -10.67 0.98 -10.86
CA LEU A 14 -9.68 -0.08 -10.89
C LEU A 14 -8.56 0.18 -9.88
N GLY A 15 -8.00 1.39 -9.86
CA GLY A 15 -6.98 1.80 -8.90
C GLY A 15 -7.40 1.58 -7.45
N LYS A 16 -8.65 1.91 -7.11
CA LYS A 16 -9.21 1.73 -5.77
C LYS A 16 -9.51 0.27 -5.43
N VAL A 17 -10.06 -0.51 -6.36
CA VAL A 17 -10.28 -1.95 -6.17
C VAL A 17 -8.95 -2.66 -5.89
N PHE A 18 -7.90 -2.34 -6.63
CA PHE A 18 -6.55 -2.87 -6.40
C PHE A 18 -5.89 -2.38 -5.10
N GLN A 19 -6.41 -1.34 -4.45
CA GLN A 19 -5.93 -0.90 -3.12
C GLN A 19 -6.75 -1.52 -1.99
N PHE A 20 -8.06 -1.70 -2.19
CA PHE A 20 -8.97 -2.16 -1.16
C PHE A 20 -8.92 -3.68 -0.94
N TYR A 21 -8.55 -4.46 -1.97
CA TYR A 21 -8.49 -5.93 -1.89
C TYR A 21 -7.05 -6.46 -1.99
N PRO A 22 -6.20 -6.26 -0.97
CA PRO A 22 -4.84 -6.79 -0.96
C PRO A 22 -4.82 -8.33 -1.06
N ASN A 23 -5.82 -9.00 -0.48
CA ASN A 23 -5.93 -10.47 -0.56
C ASN A 23 -6.19 -10.99 -1.98
N VAL A 24 -6.99 -10.25 -2.77
CA VAL A 24 -7.24 -10.60 -4.18
C VAL A 24 -5.99 -10.34 -5.01
N VAL A 25 -5.28 -9.25 -4.71
CA VAL A 25 -3.98 -8.95 -5.29
C VAL A 25 -2.99 -10.08 -5.01
N ASP A 26 -2.88 -10.53 -3.77
CA ASP A 26 -1.97 -11.62 -3.38
C ASP A 26 -2.35 -12.94 -4.05
N ALA A 27 -3.65 -13.23 -4.20
CA ALA A 27 -4.12 -14.41 -4.93
C ALA A 27 -3.78 -14.35 -6.44
N ILE A 28 -3.96 -13.18 -7.06
CA ILE A 28 -3.57 -12.95 -8.46
C ILE A 28 -2.03 -13.06 -8.60
N CYS A 29 -1.28 -12.50 -7.66
CA CYS A 29 0.19 -12.62 -7.62
C CYS A 29 0.63 -14.08 -7.53
N ALA A 30 0.00 -14.87 -6.65
CA ALA A 30 0.29 -16.30 -6.51
C ALA A 30 -0.04 -17.08 -7.79
N ARG A 31 -1.05 -16.67 -8.55
CA ARG A 31 -1.45 -17.31 -9.81
C ARG A 31 -0.55 -16.93 -10.99
N ILE A 32 -0.16 -15.67 -11.09
CA ILE A 32 0.66 -15.14 -12.21
C ILE A 32 2.15 -15.43 -12.00
N PHE A 33 2.65 -15.26 -10.77
CA PHE A 33 4.07 -15.45 -10.44
C PHE A 33 4.37 -16.82 -9.78
N GLY A 34 3.36 -17.71 -9.74
CA GLY A 34 3.46 -19.08 -9.21
C GLY A 34 3.45 -19.18 -7.68
N PRO A 35 3.29 -20.38 -7.09
CA PRO A 35 3.31 -20.58 -5.64
C PRO A 35 4.68 -20.27 -5.04
N ALA A 36 4.72 -19.72 -3.82
CA ALA A 36 5.96 -19.43 -3.08
C ALA A 36 6.78 -20.71 -3.03
N ASN A 37 8.07 -20.63 -3.37
CA ASN A 37 9.01 -21.73 -3.60
C ASN A 37 8.45 -23.06 -3.07
N ALA A 38 7.65 -23.78 -3.89
CA ALA A 38 6.68 -24.76 -3.38
C ALA A 38 7.38 -25.89 -2.61
N ARG A 39 8.63 -26.15 -3.00
CA ARG A 39 9.57 -27.02 -2.31
C ARG A 39 9.91 -26.52 -0.91
N ALA A 40 10.33 -25.27 -0.74
CA ALA A 40 10.66 -24.69 0.56
C ALA A 40 9.44 -24.63 1.50
N VAL A 41 8.24 -24.35 0.96
CA VAL A 41 6.99 -24.38 1.74
C VAL A 41 6.65 -25.80 2.19
N ARG A 42 6.81 -26.80 1.31
CA ARG A 42 6.59 -28.20 1.66
C ARG A 42 7.61 -28.67 2.70
N GLU A 43 8.88 -28.35 2.52
CA GLU A 43 9.98 -28.70 3.42
C GLU A 43 9.84 -28.03 4.80
N LEU A 44 9.31 -26.80 4.84
CA LEU A 44 8.99 -26.11 6.08
C LEU A 44 7.87 -26.82 6.85
N ARG A 45 6.81 -27.27 6.16
CA ARG A 45 5.73 -28.03 6.78
C ARG A 45 6.22 -29.37 7.32
N THR A 46 7.03 -30.10 6.56
CA THR A 46 7.60 -31.38 7.02
C THR A 46 8.53 -31.16 8.21
N SER A 47 9.41 -30.16 8.16
CA SER A 47 10.33 -29.85 9.27
C SER A 47 9.61 -29.44 10.56
N LEU A 48 8.50 -28.71 10.45
CA LEU A 48 7.65 -28.35 11.61
C LEU A 48 6.99 -29.59 12.22
N ALA A 49 6.48 -30.50 11.39
CA ALA A 49 5.89 -31.75 11.86
C ALA A 49 6.93 -32.65 12.53
N GLU A 50 8.12 -32.78 11.94
CA GLU A 50 9.24 -33.52 12.51
C GLU A 50 9.71 -32.91 13.84
N TYR A 51 9.77 -31.58 13.93
CA TYR A 51 10.13 -30.88 15.16
C TYR A 51 9.12 -31.17 16.28
N ALA A 52 7.82 -31.08 15.97
CA ALA A 52 6.75 -31.37 16.94
C ALA A 52 6.84 -32.83 17.44
N ALA A 53 6.98 -33.80 16.52
CA ALA A 53 7.10 -35.21 16.86
C ALA A 53 8.36 -35.52 17.67
N LEU A 54 9.50 -34.89 17.36
CA LEU A 54 10.74 -35.08 18.11
C LEU A 54 10.68 -34.42 19.50
N LYS A 55 10.02 -33.27 19.62
CA LYS A 55 9.82 -32.58 20.89
C LYS A 55 8.95 -33.42 21.82
N GLU A 56 7.85 -33.97 21.32
CA GLU A 56 6.98 -34.86 22.07
C GLU A 56 7.73 -36.11 22.55
N LYS A 57 8.52 -36.74 21.66
CA LYS A 57 9.40 -37.86 22.05
C LYS A 57 10.41 -37.48 23.13
N ASN A 58 10.99 -36.29 23.06
CA ASN A 58 12.00 -35.87 24.04
C ASN A 58 11.39 -35.53 25.40
N MET A 59 10.13 -35.08 25.45
CA MET A 59 9.40 -34.87 26.71
C MET A 59 9.16 -36.19 27.47
N GLY A 60 9.11 -37.32 26.77
CA GLY A 60 8.99 -38.65 27.38
C GLY A 60 10.32 -39.27 27.86
N VAL A 61 11.46 -38.58 27.68
CA VAL A 61 12.79 -39.07 28.08
C VAL A 61 13.24 -38.36 29.36
N SER A 62 13.60 -39.14 30.39
CA SER A 62 14.17 -38.59 31.63
C SER A 62 15.53 -37.94 31.34
N ALA A 63 15.67 -36.66 31.68
CA ALA A 63 16.91 -35.92 31.45
C ALA A 63 18.06 -36.39 32.35
N GLN A 64 17.75 -37.03 33.49
CA GLN A 64 18.74 -37.50 34.45
C GLN A 64 19.19 -38.93 34.13
N ASP A 65 18.25 -39.82 33.87
CA ASP A 65 18.54 -41.25 33.65
C ASP A 65 19.02 -41.54 32.22
N GLU A 66 18.47 -40.83 31.23
CA GLU A 66 18.78 -40.99 29.81
C GLU A 66 19.48 -39.73 29.24
N TYR A 67 20.36 -39.10 30.01
CA TYR A 67 21.03 -37.83 29.65
C TYR A 67 21.65 -37.84 28.25
N THR A 68 22.33 -38.92 27.85
CA THR A 68 22.94 -39.04 26.51
C THR A 68 21.88 -38.95 25.40
N LYS A 69 20.74 -39.60 25.57
CA LYS A 69 19.66 -39.59 24.58
C LYS A 69 18.94 -38.25 24.57
N TRP A 70 18.69 -37.68 25.75
CA TRP A 70 18.08 -36.36 25.91
C TRP A 70 18.93 -35.27 25.23
N THR A 71 20.24 -35.26 25.46
CA THR A 71 21.17 -34.30 24.84
C THR A 71 21.27 -34.48 23.32
N LEU A 72 21.29 -35.73 22.82
CA LEU A 72 21.27 -36.01 21.38
C LEU A 72 19.98 -35.52 20.71
N ASN A 73 18.83 -35.71 21.36
CA ASN A 73 17.54 -35.22 20.87
C ASN A 73 17.48 -33.69 20.86
N ASN A 74 17.97 -33.01 21.91
CA ASN A 74 18.07 -31.55 21.93
C ASN A 74 18.97 -31.03 20.81
N ARG A 75 20.14 -31.65 20.56
CA ARG A 75 21.00 -31.27 19.43
C ARG A 75 20.29 -31.43 18.08
N LYS A 76 19.43 -32.44 17.93
CA LYS A 76 18.60 -32.60 16.72
C LYS A 76 17.51 -31.53 16.64
N LEU A 77 16.84 -31.21 17.75
CA LEU A 77 15.85 -30.12 17.82
C LEU A 77 16.49 -28.77 17.46
N ASP A 78 17.69 -28.47 17.94
CA ASP A 78 18.42 -27.24 17.59
C ASP A 78 18.75 -27.16 16.10
N LYS A 79 19.17 -28.28 15.50
CA LYS A 79 19.40 -28.36 14.05
C LYS A 79 18.12 -28.15 13.26
N LEU A 80 17.02 -28.79 13.66
CA LEU A 80 15.71 -28.59 13.02
C LEU A 80 15.23 -27.15 13.17
N ASN A 81 15.40 -26.54 14.34
CA ASN A 81 14.99 -25.16 14.57
C ASN A 81 15.75 -24.18 13.67
N LYS A 82 17.08 -24.31 13.57
CA LYS A 82 17.90 -23.53 12.63
C LYS A 82 17.45 -23.72 11.18
N ARG A 83 17.10 -24.96 10.79
CA ARG A 83 16.58 -25.24 9.44
C ARG A 83 15.22 -24.58 9.20
N ILE A 84 14.31 -24.68 10.16
CA ILE A 84 12.98 -24.04 10.11
C ILE A 84 13.13 -22.53 9.94
N ASP A 85 14.00 -21.89 10.72
CA ASP A 85 14.20 -20.44 10.64
C ASP A 85 14.81 -20.02 9.29
N SER A 86 15.76 -20.79 8.76
CA SER A 86 16.29 -20.57 7.40
C SER A 86 15.20 -20.67 6.32
N LEU A 87 14.33 -21.69 6.41
CA LEU A 87 13.24 -21.91 5.46
C LEU A 87 12.16 -20.82 5.59
N LYS A 88 11.85 -20.36 6.82
CA LYS A 88 10.94 -19.23 7.05
C LYS A 88 11.48 -17.96 6.39
N GLN A 89 12.78 -17.70 6.53
CA GLN A 89 13.42 -16.53 5.92
C GLN A 89 13.42 -16.62 4.39
N GLU A 90 13.66 -17.80 3.82
CA GLU A 90 13.58 -18.06 2.39
C GLU A 90 12.16 -17.85 1.84
N VAL A 91 11.13 -18.36 2.53
CA VAL A 91 9.73 -18.15 2.12
C VAL A 91 9.33 -16.68 2.23
N ARG A 92 9.77 -15.97 3.28
CA ARG A 92 9.52 -14.53 3.44
C ARG A 92 10.18 -13.72 2.34
N SER A 93 11.47 -13.94 2.07
CA SER A 93 12.19 -13.21 1.02
C SER A 93 11.61 -13.46 -0.36
N ALA A 94 11.17 -14.70 -0.64
CA ALA A 94 10.44 -15.03 -1.87
C ALA A 94 9.12 -14.27 -1.99
N ASN A 95 8.36 -14.12 -0.89
CA ASN A 95 7.13 -13.33 -0.87
C ASN A 95 7.39 -11.83 -1.04
N ASP A 96 8.38 -11.28 -0.35
CA ASP A 96 8.73 -9.86 -0.44
C ASP A 96 9.21 -9.49 -1.86
N GLY A 97 10.01 -10.36 -2.48
CA GLY A 97 10.42 -10.22 -3.87
C GLY A 97 9.24 -10.18 -4.84
N ARG A 98 8.17 -10.94 -4.58
CA ARG A 98 6.95 -10.94 -5.40
C ARG A 98 6.11 -9.70 -5.18
N ALA A 99 5.92 -9.29 -3.93
CA ALA A 99 5.23 -8.06 -3.61
C ALA A 99 5.92 -6.86 -4.29
N SER A 100 7.25 -6.85 -4.33
CA SER A 100 8.02 -5.85 -5.07
C SER A 100 7.77 -5.91 -6.58
N ARG A 101 7.85 -7.09 -7.21
CA ARG A 101 7.56 -7.25 -8.65
C ARG A 101 6.13 -6.82 -9.00
N PHE A 102 5.16 -7.14 -8.14
CA PHE A 102 3.78 -6.72 -8.35
C PHE A 102 3.61 -5.20 -8.21
N LYS A 103 4.26 -4.56 -7.22
CA LYS A 103 4.27 -3.09 -7.13
C LYS A 103 4.81 -2.45 -8.41
N HIS A 104 5.88 -3.00 -8.97
CA HIS A 104 6.42 -2.55 -10.26
C HIS A 104 5.44 -2.80 -11.42
N ALA A 105 4.83 -3.99 -11.48
CA ALA A 105 3.83 -4.30 -12.50
C ALA A 105 2.60 -3.37 -12.41
N LYS A 106 2.08 -3.10 -11.21
CA LYS A 106 0.99 -2.13 -10.97
C LYS A 106 1.40 -0.71 -11.37
N LEU A 107 2.64 -0.33 -11.11
CA LEU A 107 3.15 0.96 -11.52
C LEU A 107 3.15 1.07 -13.05
N VAL A 108 3.72 0.10 -13.75
CA VAL A 108 3.85 0.11 -15.21
C VAL A 108 2.52 -0.10 -15.93
N LEU A 109 1.64 -0.97 -15.43
CA LEU A 109 0.40 -1.34 -16.13
C LEU A 109 -0.76 -0.40 -15.83
N LEU A 110 -0.81 0.18 -14.63
CA LEU A 110 -1.94 1.00 -14.20
C LEU A 110 -1.52 2.47 -14.02
N THR A 111 -0.47 2.71 -13.26
CA THR A 111 -0.11 4.08 -12.84
C THR A 111 0.47 4.88 -13.99
N VAL A 112 1.37 4.29 -14.78
CA VAL A 112 1.99 4.96 -15.92
C VAL A 112 0.97 5.27 -17.02
N PRO A 113 0.15 4.32 -17.52
CA PRO A 113 -0.87 4.61 -18.52
C PRO A 113 -1.90 5.63 -18.03
N PHE A 114 -2.32 5.55 -16.77
CA PHE A 114 -3.23 6.54 -16.20
C PHE A 114 -2.59 7.93 -16.13
N THR A 115 -1.29 8.01 -15.81
CA THR A 115 -0.57 9.30 -15.77
C THR A 115 -0.39 9.88 -17.17
N LEU A 116 -0.04 9.06 -18.16
CA LEU A 116 0.04 9.47 -19.56
C LEU A 116 -1.33 9.93 -20.08
N PHE A 117 -2.38 9.20 -19.78
CA PHE A 117 -3.76 9.57 -20.11
C PHE A 117 -4.14 10.91 -19.46
N LYS A 118 -3.82 11.10 -18.17
CA LYS A 118 -4.05 12.36 -17.45
C LYS A 118 -3.24 13.52 -18.02
N LEU A 119 -2.04 13.29 -18.55
CA LEU A 119 -1.26 14.34 -19.21
C LEU A 119 -1.82 14.69 -20.60
N TRP A 120 -2.21 13.68 -21.39
CA TRP A 120 -2.73 13.87 -22.74
C TRP A 120 -4.11 14.53 -22.72
N PHE A 121 -5.04 13.98 -21.95
CA PHE A 121 -6.43 14.47 -21.85
C PHE A 121 -6.64 15.43 -20.68
N GLY A 122 -5.57 15.81 -19.99
CA GLY A 122 -5.64 16.65 -18.78
C GLY A 122 -6.30 18.00 -18.99
N LYS A 123 -6.14 18.59 -20.19
CA LYS A 123 -6.73 19.87 -20.60
C LYS A 123 -8.17 19.77 -21.10
N HIS A 124 -8.73 18.56 -21.16
CA HIS A 124 -10.10 18.38 -21.62
C HIS A 124 -11.06 19.03 -20.61
N VAL A 125 -11.95 19.89 -21.10
CA VAL A 125 -12.96 20.54 -20.26
C VAL A 125 -14.03 19.52 -19.88
N VAL A 126 -14.29 19.37 -18.58
CA VAL A 126 -15.35 18.49 -18.04
C VAL A 126 -16.57 19.31 -17.66
N TYR A 127 -16.37 20.47 -17.07
CA TYR A 127 -17.43 21.33 -16.56
C TYR A 127 -17.03 22.80 -16.69
N THR A 128 -17.99 23.69 -16.95
CA THR A 128 -17.77 25.13 -17.02
C THR A 128 -18.55 25.82 -15.91
N LEU A 129 -17.86 26.63 -15.10
CA LEU A 129 -18.46 27.41 -14.03
C LEU A 129 -19.12 28.67 -14.59
N ARG A 130 -20.38 28.90 -14.20
CA ARG A 130 -21.19 30.05 -14.66
C ARG A 130 -20.76 31.39 -14.05
N SER A 131 -20.20 31.39 -12.84
CA SER A 131 -19.77 32.62 -12.16
C SER A 131 -18.27 32.58 -11.83
N PRO A 132 -17.42 33.24 -12.65
CA PRO A 132 -15.98 33.24 -12.43
C PRO A 132 -15.56 34.09 -11.23
N LYS A 133 -16.39 35.05 -10.78
CA LYS A 133 -15.98 36.14 -9.88
C LYS A 133 -15.49 35.72 -8.49
N TYR A 134 -15.82 34.53 -8.00
CA TYR A 134 -15.55 34.12 -6.62
C TYR A 134 -14.14 33.56 -6.36
N PHE A 135 -13.36 33.26 -7.40
CA PHE A 135 -12.06 32.59 -7.24
C PHE A 135 -10.89 33.50 -7.61
N PRO A 136 -9.73 33.42 -6.94
CA PRO A 136 -8.51 34.11 -7.36
C PRO A 136 -8.08 33.72 -8.78
N SER A 137 -7.43 34.63 -9.51
CA SER A 137 -6.99 34.42 -10.91
C SER A 137 -6.11 33.18 -11.08
N LEU A 138 -5.24 32.89 -10.12
CA LEU A 138 -4.36 31.73 -10.13
C LEU A 138 -5.14 30.41 -10.02
N VAL A 139 -6.16 30.37 -9.16
CA VAL A 139 -7.03 29.19 -9.01
C VAL A 139 -7.79 28.92 -10.30
N ARG A 140 -8.32 29.99 -10.93
CA ARG A 140 -9.01 29.89 -12.22
C ARG A 140 -8.10 29.33 -13.31
N ALA A 141 -6.86 29.81 -13.37
CA ALA A 141 -5.87 29.37 -14.35
C ALA A 141 -5.50 27.88 -14.18
N VAL A 142 -5.34 27.43 -12.92
CA VAL A 142 -5.09 26.02 -12.61
C VAL A 142 -6.28 25.15 -12.94
N TRP A 143 -7.51 25.63 -12.71
CA TRP A 143 -8.71 24.87 -13.07
C TRP A 143 -8.86 24.73 -14.57
N ASP A 144 -8.63 25.80 -15.33
CA ASP A 144 -8.77 25.81 -16.78
C ASP A 144 -7.66 25.03 -17.50
N GLN A 145 -6.40 25.27 -17.12
CA GLN A 145 -5.23 24.70 -17.81
C GLN A 145 -4.65 23.44 -17.14
N GLY A 146 -5.13 23.11 -15.93
CA GLY A 146 -4.63 21.99 -15.12
C GLY A 146 -3.36 22.31 -14.34
N PHE A 147 -2.86 21.33 -13.59
CA PHE A 147 -1.65 21.47 -12.76
C PHE A 147 -0.37 21.78 -13.57
N LEU A 148 -0.36 21.52 -14.87
CA LEU A 148 0.76 21.88 -15.75
C LEU A 148 1.00 23.40 -15.78
N PHE A 149 -0.04 24.20 -15.49
CA PHE A 149 0.06 25.64 -15.34
C PHE A 149 1.10 26.05 -14.28
N TYR A 150 1.16 25.35 -13.14
CA TYR A 150 2.15 25.62 -12.10
C TYR A 150 3.58 25.41 -12.60
N ALA A 151 3.81 24.35 -13.38
CA ALA A 151 5.13 24.08 -13.96
C ALA A 151 5.51 25.12 -15.03
N MET A 152 4.53 25.66 -15.75
CA MET A 152 4.75 26.66 -16.80
C MET A 152 4.78 28.11 -16.29
N LEU A 153 4.43 28.35 -15.03
CA LEU A 153 4.32 29.68 -14.44
C LEU A 153 5.62 30.51 -14.52
N PRO A 154 6.82 29.94 -14.22
CA PRO A 154 8.10 30.65 -14.41
C PRO A 154 8.34 31.04 -15.87
N LEU A 155 7.99 30.13 -16.79
CA LEU A 155 8.17 30.33 -18.23
C LEU A 155 7.23 31.41 -18.78
N GLN A 156 6.01 31.50 -18.25
CA GLN A 156 5.03 32.52 -18.63
C GLN A 156 5.40 33.90 -18.09
N TRP A 157 5.96 33.95 -16.88
CA TRP A 157 6.50 35.18 -16.29
C TRP A 157 7.64 35.73 -17.14
N LEU A 158 8.59 34.88 -17.56
CA LEU A 158 9.67 35.25 -18.50
C LEU A 158 9.16 35.74 -19.86
N LYS A 159 8.02 35.23 -20.33
CA LYS A 159 7.43 35.60 -21.64
C LYS A 159 6.44 36.77 -21.56
N GLY A 160 6.24 37.38 -20.38
CA GLY A 160 5.33 38.52 -20.20
C GLY A 160 3.87 38.23 -20.56
N ARG A 161 3.47 36.96 -20.60
CA ARG A 161 2.16 36.55 -21.14
C ARG A 161 1.11 36.68 -20.04
N SER A 162 0.10 37.53 -20.26
CA SER A 162 -1.03 37.66 -19.34
C SER A 162 -1.95 36.43 -19.43
N VAL A 163 -2.43 35.97 -18.28
CA VAL A 163 -3.37 34.85 -18.20
C VAL A 163 -4.73 35.35 -18.69
N ALA A 164 -5.19 34.85 -19.83
CA ALA A 164 -6.48 35.21 -20.40
C ALA A 164 -7.61 34.91 -19.41
N MET A 165 -8.29 35.95 -18.93
CA MET A 165 -9.37 35.85 -17.95
C MET A 165 -10.73 35.78 -18.66
N GLY A 166 -11.17 34.57 -18.97
CA GLY A 166 -12.48 34.29 -19.54
C GLY A 166 -13.35 33.40 -18.64
N HIS A 167 -14.19 32.56 -19.27
CA HIS A 167 -14.93 31.51 -18.58
C HIS A 167 -14.00 30.58 -17.81
N VAL A 168 -14.43 30.12 -16.63
CA VAL A 168 -13.65 29.18 -15.82
C VAL A 168 -14.09 27.77 -16.16
N ASN A 169 -13.26 27.06 -16.89
CA ASN A 169 -13.45 25.64 -17.12
C ASN A 169 -12.75 24.83 -16.05
N VAL A 170 -13.29 23.65 -15.75
CA VAL A 170 -12.66 22.64 -14.91
C VAL A 170 -12.09 21.58 -15.85
N SER A 171 -10.77 21.52 -15.88
CA SER A 171 -9.99 20.54 -16.61
C SER A 171 -10.13 19.15 -15.98
N LEU A 172 -10.07 18.11 -16.82
CA LEU A 172 -10.13 16.71 -16.41
C LEU A 172 -9.06 16.38 -15.37
N GLY A 173 -7.86 16.96 -15.49
CA GLY A 173 -6.77 16.73 -14.55
C GLY A 173 -7.10 17.18 -13.12
N VAL A 174 -7.76 18.33 -12.97
CA VAL A 174 -8.22 18.86 -11.67
C VAL A 174 -9.41 18.05 -11.16
N TRP A 175 -10.34 17.69 -12.03
CA TRP A 175 -11.48 16.85 -11.66
C TRP A 175 -11.04 15.47 -11.15
N CYS A 176 -10.11 14.80 -11.83
CA CYS A 176 -9.53 13.53 -11.38
C CYS A 176 -8.87 13.63 -10.02
N TRP A 177 -8.12 14.72 -9.80
CA TRP A 177 -7.42 14.94 -8.55
C TRP A 177 -8.43 15.15 -7.41
N ALA A 178 -9.45 15.99 -7.62
CA ALA A 178 -10.50 16.22 -6.63
C ALA A 178 -11.23 14.92 -6.27
N LEU A 179 -11.63 14.13 -7.28
CA LEU A 179 -12.27 12.83 -7.06
C LEU A 179 -11.38 11.88 -6.25
N SER A 180 -10.08 11.81 -6.59
CA SER A 180 -9.13 10.94 -5.89
C SER A 180 -8.93 11.36 -4.44
N SER A 181 -8.86 12.67 -4.17
CA SER A 181 -8.73 13.24 -2.82
C SER A 181 -9.96 12.98 -1.96
N VAL A 182 -11.16 13.14 -2.53
CA VAL A 182 -12.42 12.82 -1.83
C VAL A 182 -12.46 11.34 -1.47
N LEU A 183 -12.18 10.45 -2.43
CA LEU A 183 -12.15 9.01 -2.17
C LEU A 183 -11.11 8.62 -1.11
N ALA A 184 -9.93 9.25 -1.12
CA ALA A 184 -8.91 9.01 -0.09
C ALA A 184 -9.36 9.49 1.30
N THR A 185 -10.08 10.61 1.37
CA THR A 185 -10.62 11.13 2.63
C THR A 185 -11.73 10.22 3.17
N VAL A 186 -12.64 9.78 2.31
CA VAL A 186 -13.69 8.80 2.69
C VAL A 186 -13.05 7.51 3.17
N GLU A 187 -12.05 6.99 2.45
CA GLU A 187 -11.31 5.80 2.86
C GLU A 187 -10.64 5.98 4.23
N PHE A 188 -10.00 7.12 4.46
CA PHE A 188 -9.40 7.46 5.76
C PHE A 188 -10.45 7.47 6.86
N VAL A 189 -11.56 8.18 6.67
CA VAL A 189 -12.65 8.24 7.66
C VAL A 189 -13.18 6.86 7.99
N VAL A 190 -13.47 6.03 6.98
CA VAL A 190 -13.95 4.65 7.19
C VAL A 190 -12.94 3.80 7.97
N LYS A 191 -11.65 3.91 7.61
CA LYS A 191 -10.56 3.21 8.33
C LYS A 191 -10.44 3.67 9.78
N THR A 192 -10.50 4.98 10.00
CA THR A 192 -10.41 5.55 11.35
C THR A 192 -11.59 5.13 12.21
N LEU A 193 -12.82 5.22 11.68
CA LEU A 193 -14.03 4.96 12.45
C LEU A 193 -14.24 3.48 12.78
N TRP A 194 -13.91 2.57 11.85
CA TRP A 194 -14.28 1.16 12.00
C TRP A 194 -13.11 0.22 12.28
N PHE A 195 -11.88 0.61 11.97
CA PHE A 195 -10.72 -0.29 12.04
C PHE A 195 -9.62 0.17 12.99
N THR A 196 -9.74 1.36 13.60
CA THR A 196 -8.73 1.82 14.57
C THR A 196 -9.07 1.23 15.94
N PRO A 197 -8.18 0.41 16.54
CA PRO A 197 -8.41 -0.08 17.89
C PRO A 197 -8.45 1.09 18.87
N ALA A 198 -9.35 1.00 19.86
CA ALA A 198 -9.49 2.04 20.88
C ALA A 198 -8.13 2.33 21.53
N VAL A 199 -7.71 3.61 21.51
CA VAL A 199 -6.44 4.03 22.11
C VAL A 199 -6.48 3.70 23.60
N PRO A 200 -5.49 2.96 24.14
CA PRO A 200 -5.45 2.66 25.56
C PRO A 200 -5.34 3.95 26.38
N ASN A 201 -6.12 4.05 27.46
CA ASN A 201 -6.09 5.21 28.34
C ASN A 201 -4.65 5.49 28.82
N PRO A 202 -4.21 6.77 28.86
CA PRO A 202 -2.89 7.11 29.35
C PRO A 202 -2.73 6.61 30.79
N ALA A 203 -1.64 5.88 31.05
CA ALA A 203 -1.33 5.38 32.39
C ALA A 203 -1.29 6.57 33.36
N LYS A 204 -2.09 6.49 34.43
CA LYS A 204 -2.09 7.51 35.48
C LYS A 204 -0.67 7.66 36.02
N ARG A 205 -0.12 8.86 35.94
CA ARG A 205 1.19 9.20 36.50
C ARG A 205 1.11 9.04 38.00
N ASN A 206 1.72 7.99 38.55
CA ASN A 206 1.85 7.82 39.99
C ASN A 206 2.74 8.94 40.51
N THR A 207 2.14 9.97 41.11
CA THR A 207 2.84 10.95 41.93
C THR A 207 3.35 10.23 43.16
N SER A 208 4.60 9.76 43.10
CA SER A 208 5.34 9.35 44.28
C SER A 208 5.55 10.57 45.17
N THR A 209 4.88 10.54 46.32
CA THR A 209 5.09 11.42 47.47
C THR A 209 6.58 11.55 47.77
N SER A 210 7.15 12.73 47.56
CA SER A 210 8.46 13.09 48.07
C SER A 210 8.34 13.42 49.56
N THR A 211 8.48 12.41 50.41
CA THR A 211 8.73 12.60 51.84
C THR A 211 10.23 12.42 52.08
N SER A 212 10.99 13.50 52.04
CA SER A 212 12.29 13.61 52.73
C SER A 212 12.73 15.07 52.78
N LEU A 213 12.33 15.77 53.83
CA LEU A 213 13.21 16.40 54.82
C LEU A 213 12.35 17.04 55.92
#